data_AF-A0A816WZZ0-F1
#
_entry.id   AF-A0A816WZZ0-F1
#
_cell.length_a   1.000
_cell.length_b   1.000
_cell.length_c   1.000
_cell.angle_alpha   90.00
_cell.angle_beta   90.00
_cell.angle_gamma   90.00
#
_symmetry.space_group_name_H-M   'P 1'
#
loop_
_entity.id
_entity.type
_entity.pdbx_description
1 polymer ?
#
loop_
_entity_poly.entity_id
_entity_poly.type
_entity_poly.pdbx_seq_one_letter_code
_entity_poly.pdbx_strand_id
1 'polypeptide(L)'
;MVSAREEFVYMAKLAEQAERYEEMVEFMEKVSASVDGDELTVEERNLLSVAYKNVIGARRASWRIISSIEQKEESRGNDDHVAAIRDYRGKIETELTGICEGILKLLDSRLVPAAASGDSKVFYLKMKGDYHRYLAEFKTGQERKDAAENTLSAYKSAQVFSHLICFVD
;
A
#
# COMPACT_ATOMS: atom_id res chain seq x y z
N MET A 1 -21.20 -19.35 17.24
CA MET A 1 -20.03 -19.66 16.39
C MET A 1 -19.48 -18.32 15.96
N VAL A 2 -18.20 -18.05 16.21
CA VAL A 2 -17.53 -16.84 15.70
C VAL A 2 -17.51 -16.93 14.17
N SER A 3 -17.85 -15.86 13.48
CA SER A 3 -17.81 -15.83 12.02
C SER A 3 -16.37 -15.89 11.51
N ALA A 4 -16.15 -16.41 10.29
CA ALA A 4 -14.81 -16.46 9.71
C ALA A 4 -14.16 -15.06 9.62
N ARG A 5 -14.97 -14.01 9.40
CA ARG A 5 -14.54 -12.61 9.40
C ARG A 5 -13.98 -12.20 10.77
N GLU A 6 -14.71 -12.46 11.85
CA GLU A 6 -14.27 -12.15 13.21
C GLU A 6 -13.00 -12.91 13.61
N GLU A 7 -12.86 -14.17 13.16
CA GLU A 7 -11.64 -14.95 13.37
C GLU A 7 -10.44 -14.33 12.64
N PHE A 8 -10.60 -13.91 11.38
CA PHE A 8 -9.52 -13.23 10.65
C PHE A 8 -9.16 -11.87 11.26
N VAL A 9 -10.13 -11.10 11.75
CA VAL A 9 -9.86 -9.85 12.49
C VAL A 9 -9.09 -10.12 13.77
N TYR A 10 -9.45 -11.17 14.52
CA TYR A 10 -8.71 -11.57 15.72
C TYR A 10 -7.26 -11.96 15.39
N MET A 11 -7.06 -12.76 14.35
CA MET A 11 -5.72 -13.16 13.88
C MET A 11 -4.89 -11.98 13.39
N ALA A 12 -5.50 -11.00 12.70
CA ALA A 12 -4.82 -9.77 12.29
C ALA A 12 -4.32 -8.96 13.52
N LYS A 13 -5.12 -8.87 14.58
CA LYS A 13 -4.70 -8.21 15.85
C LYS A 13 -3.57 -8.95 16.54
N LEU A 14 -3.57 -10.28 16.53
CA LEU A 14 -2.45 -11.07 17.06
C LEU A 14 -1.18 -10.87 16.23
N ALA A 15 -1.29 -10.85 14.90
CA ALA A 15 -0.18 -10.60 13.99
C ALA A 15 0.40 -9.19 14.19
N GLU A 16 -0.44 -8.18 14.42
CA GLU A 16 -0.02 -6.82 14.78
C GLU A 16 0.81 -6.81 16.07
N GLN A 17 0.32 -7.46 17.15
CA GLN A 17 1.04 -7.54 18.43
C GLN A 17 2.37 -8.29 18.33
N ALA A 18 2.47 -9.24 17.40
CA ALA A 18 3.69 -9.99 17.11
C ALA A 18 4.59 -9.31 16.07
N GLU A 19 4.21 -8.14 15.57
CA GLU A 19 4.90 -7.41 14.49
C GLU A 19 5.06 -8.22 13.18
N ARG A 20 4.20 -9.23 12.97
CA ARG A 20 4.19 -10.08 11.77
C ARG A 20 3.26 -9.49 10.71
N TYR A 21 3.62 -8.31 10.20
CA TYR A 21 2.74 -7.51 9.33
C TYR A 21 2.42 -8.16 7.98
N GLU A 22 3.27 -9.07 7.48
CA GLU A 22 2.97 -9.82 6.25
C GLU A 22 1.76 -10.74 6.42
N GLU A 23 1.72 -11.50 7.52
CA GLU A 23 0.54 -12.31 7.88
C GLU A 23 -0.66 -11.43 8.21
N MET A 24 -0.43 -10.27 8.85
CA MET A 24 -1.50 -9.31 9.09
C MET A 24 -2.17 -8.88 7.78
N VAL A 25 -1.39 -8.65 6.70
CA VAL A 25 -1.93 -8.36 5.37
C VAL A 25 -2.76 -9.53 4.86
N GLU A 26 -2.27 -10.77 4.95
CA GLU A 26 -3.02 -11.95 4.51
C GLU A 26 -4.36 -12.11 5.24
N PHE A 27 -4.40 -11.88 6.55
CA PHE A 27 -5.65 -11.93 7.32
C PHE A 27 -6.60 -10.80 6.90
N MET A 28 -6.10 -9.58 6.71
CA MET A 28 -6.93 -8.45 6.32
C MET A 28 -7.43 -8.53 4.86
N GLU A 29 -6.69 -9.19 3.98
CA GLU A 29 -7.17 -9.55 2.64
C GLU A 29 -8.33 -10.56 2.72
N LYS A 30 -8.25 -11.56 3.60
CA LYS A 30 -9.36 -12.50 3.86
C LYS A 30 -10.57 -11.82 4.47
N VAL A 31 -10.38 -10.87 5.39
CA VAL A 31 -11.46 -10.02 5.91
C VAL A 31 -12.13 -9.28 4.75
N SER A 32 -11.35 -8.59 3.91
CA SER A 32 -11.87 -7.83 2.75
C SER A 32 -12.55 -8.72 1.71
N ALA A 33 -12.12 -9.97 1.56
CA ALA A 33 -12.73 -10.96 0.67
C ALA A 33 -14.09 -11.47 1.21
N SER A 34 -14.23 -11.56 2.54
CA SER A 34 -15.44 -12.04 3.23
C SER A 34 -16.59 -11.04 3.29
N VAL A 35 -16.36 -9.80 2.84
CA VAL A 35 -17.38 -8.75 2.80
C VAL A 35 -18.08 -8.77 1.43
N ASP A 36 -19.31 -9.29 1.39
CA ASP A 36 -20.13 -9.39 0.17
C ASP A 36 -20.81 -8.05 -0.16
N GLY A 37 -20.03 -7.09 -0.64
CA GLY A 37 -20.52 -5.76 -1.06
C GLY A 37 -20.78 -4.77 0.08
N ASP A 38 -20.70 -5.22 1.33
CA ASP A 38 -20.71 -4.35 2.51
C ASP A 38 -19.38 -3.58 2.69
N GLU A 39 -19.40 -2.55 3.52
CA GLU A 39 -18.22 -1.75 3.85
C GLU A 39 -17.40 -2.42 4.97
N LEU A 40 -16.07 -2.23 4.95
CA LEU A 40 -15.25 -2.51 6.13
C LEU A 40 -15.66 -1.56 7.27
N THR A 41 -15.71 -2.08 8.49
CA THR A 41 -15.85 -1.23 9.67
C THR A 41 -14.63 -0.31 9.82
N VAL A 42 -14.79 0.76 10.60
CA VAL A 42 -13.68 1.69 10.88
C VAL A 42 -12.47 0.97 11.48
N GLU A 43 -12.71 -0.02 12.35
CA GLU A 43 -11.65 -0.82 12.95
C GLU A 43 -10.90 -1.66 11.90
N GLU A 44 -11.63 -2.41 11.07
CA GLU A 44 -11.03 -3.25 10.04
C GLU A 44 -10.28 -2.44 8.99
N ARG A 45 -10.87 -1.31 8.57
CA ARG A 45 -10.22 -0.36 7.66
C ARG A 45 -8.88 0.15 8.24
N ASN A 46 -8.86 0.45 9.53
CA ASN A 46 -7.64 0.90 10.21
C ASN A 46 -6.60 -0.24 10.29
N LEU A 47 -7.01 -1.46 10.64
CA LEU A 47 -6.13 -2.64 10.67
C LEU A 47 -5.51 -2.91 9.29
N LEU A 48 -6.31 -2.85 8.22
CA LEU A 48 -5.82 -2.99 6.83
C LEU A 48 -4.74 -1.95 6.52
N SER A 49 -4.97 -0.69 6.92
CA SER A 49 -4.02 0.39 6.70
C SER A 49 -2.72 0.20 7.49
N VAL A 50 -2.81 -0.20 8.76
CA VAL A 50 -1.64 -0.50 9.60
C VAL A 50 -0.82 -1.65 9.00
N ALA A 51 -1.47 -2.72 8.56
CA ALA A 51 -0.82 -3.88 7.97
C ALA A 51 0.03 -3.48 6.76
N TYR A 52 -0.60 -2.91 5.72
CA TYR A 52 0.13 -2.56 4.50
C TYR A 52 1.15 -1.43 4.73
N LYS A 53 0.86 -0.45 5.60
CA LYS A 53 1.80 0.65 5.92
C LYS A 53 3.11 0.13 6.50
N ASN A 54 3.04 -0.87 7.39
CA ASN A 54 4.24 -1.45 7.98
C ASN A 54 5.01 -2.30 6.98
N VAL A 55 4.32 -3.14 6.19
CA VAL A 55 4.95 -3.96 5.15
C VAL A 55 5.66 -3.08 4.12
N ILE A 56 4.97 -2.10 3.52
CA ILE A 56 5.57 -1.20 2.53
C ILE A 56 6.67 -0.31 3.15
N GLY A 57 6.49 0.10 4.42
CA GLY A 57 7.46 0.91 5.15
C GLY A 57 8.82 0.21 5.28
N ALA A 58 8.81 -1.05 5.71
CA ALA A 58 10.01 -1.87 5.84
C ALA A 58 10.72 -2.04 4.49
N ARG A 59 10.00 -2.41 3.41
CA ARG A 59 10.60 -2.58 2.08
C ARG A 59 11.16 -1.27 1.52
N ARG A 60 10.46 -0.14 1.71
CA ARG A 60 10.96 1.18 1.27
C ARG A 60 12.22 1.60 2.02
N ALA A 61 12.32 1.29 3.32
CA ALA A 61 13.53 1.54 4.08
C ALA A 61 14.72 0.72 3.53
N SER A 62 14.51 -0.57 3.29
CA SER A 62 15.51 -1.44 2.65
C SER A 62 15.93 -0.92 1.28
N TRP A 63 14.98 -0.56 0.42
CA TRP A 63 15.26 -0.03 -0.92
C TRP A 63 16.13 1.24 -0.88
N ARG A 64 15.85 2.17 0.03
CA ARG A 64 16.67 3.39 0.20
C ARG A 64 18.09 3.09 0.63
N ILE A 65 18.26 2.17 1.57
CA ILE A 65 19.58 1.77 2.07
C ILE A 65 20.39 1.16 0.93
N ILE A 66 19.80 0.19 0.20
CA ILE A 66 20.47 -0.48 -0.91
C ILE A 66 20.81 0.49 -2.03
N SER A 67 19.88 1.39 -2.39
CA SER A 67 20.14 2.43 -3.40
C SER A 67 21.29 3.37 -2.99
N SER A 68 21.41 3.70 -1.69
CA SER A 68 22.53 4.51 -1.19
C SER A 68 23.86 3.74 -1.22
N ILE A 69 23.84 2.43 -0.99
CA ILE A 69 25.03 1.58 -1.09
C ILE A 69 25.48 1.45 -2.55
N GLU A 70 24.54 1.26 -3.49
CA GLU A 70 24.82 1.22 -4.94
C GLU A 70 25.57 2.47 -5.38
N GLN A 71 25.04 3.66 -5.05
CA GLN A 71 25.67 4.94 -5.42
C GLN A 71 27.08 5.10 -4.82
N LYS A 72 27.30 4.61 -3.59
CA LYS A 72 28.62 4.66 -2.95
C LYS A 72 29.61 3.74 -3.65
N GLU A 73 29.22 2.53 -4.00
CA GLU A 73 30.09 1.59 -4.73
C GLU A 73 30.34 2.02 -6.17
N GLU A 74 29.35 2.62 -6.84
CA GLU A 74 29.53 3.25 -8.16
C GLU A 74 30.59 4.36 -8.10
N SER A 75 30.57 5.21 -7.06
CA SER A 75 31.58 6.28 -6.90
C SER A 75 33.00 5.77 -6.63
N ARG A 76 33.15 4.50 -6.23
CA ARG A 76 34.43 3.84 -5.97
C ARG A 76 34.96 3.06 -7.18
N GLY A 77 34.19 2.96 -8.26
CA GLY A 77 34.54 2.20 -9.46
C GLY A 77 34.55 0.67 -9.25
N ASN A 78 33.71 0.18 -8.33
CA ASN A 78 33.65 -1.24 -7.96
C ASN A 78 32.57 -1.97 -8.75
N ASP A 79 32.73 -2.04 -10.07
CA ASP A 79 31.68 -2.43 -11.03
C ASP A 79 31.06 -3.81 -10.76
N ASP A 80 31.85 -4.79 -10.31
CA ASP A 80 31.36 -6.13 -9.98
C ASP A 80 30.39 -6.12 -8.78
N HIS A 81 30.69 -5.34 -7.74
CA HIS A 81 29.80 -5.20 -6.58
C HIS A 81 28.56 -4.37 -6.93
N VAL A 82 28.69 -3.36 -7.79
CA VAL A 82 27.56 -2.56 -8.28
C VAL A 82 26.54 -3.45 -8.98
N ALA A 83 26.97 -4.36 -9.84
CA ALA A 83 26.08 -5.29 -10.52
C ALA A 83 25.28 -6.15 -9.52
N ALA A 84 25.94 -6.74 -8.52
CA ALA A 84 25.29 -7.55 -7.49
C ALA A 84 24.30 -6.72 -6.63
N ILE A 85 24.66 -5.48 -6.28
CA ILE A 85 23.79 -4.58 -5.53
C ILE A 85 22.55 -4.20 -6.35
N ARG A 86 22.73 -3.93 -7.65
CA ARG A 86 21.64 -3.58 -8.56
C ARG A 86 20.63 -4.72 -8.71
N ASP A 87 21.11 -5.96 -8.86
CA ASP A 87 20.25 -7.15 -8.89
C ASP A 87 19.46 -7.30 -7.58
N TYR A 88 20.10 -7.05 -6.44
CA TYR A 88 19.42 -7.10 -5.14
C TYR A 88 18.38 -5.98 -5.00
N ARG A 89 18.69 -4.76 -5.45
CA ARG A 89 17.72 -3.66 -5.51
C ARG A 89 16.52 -4.04 -6.38
N GLY A 90 16.74 -4.66 -7.53
CA GLY A 90 15.67 -5.12 -8.43
C GLY A 90 14.71 -6.12 -7.78
N LYS A 91 15.20 -7.01 -6.91
CA LYS A 91 14.34 -7.90 -6.10
C LYS A 91 13.43 -7.10 -5.17
N ILE A 92 13.99 -6.12 -4.45
CA ILE A 92 13.20 -5.25 -3.55
C ILE A 92 12.17 -4.44 -4.33
N GLU A 93 12.53 -3.93 -5.52
CA GLU A 93 11.60 -3.22 -6.40
C GLU A 93 10.44 -4.11 -6.87
N THR A 94 10.72 -5.39 -7.13
CA THR A 94 9.68 -6.38 -7.48
C THR A 94 8.74 -6.61 -6.30
N GLU A 95 9.26 -6.77 -5.08
CA GLU A 95 8.44 -6.89 -3.87
C GLU A 95 7.59 -5.63 -3.61
N LEU A 96 8.19 -4.44 -3.71
CA LEU A 96 7.48 -3.16 -3.58
C LEU A 96 6.36 -3.04 -4.61
N THR A 97 6.63 -3.43 -5.86
CA THR A 97 5.63 -3.43 -6.93
C THR A 97 4.48 -4.36 -6.58
N GLY A 98 4.77 -5.60 -6.17
CA GLY A 98 3.74 -6.58 -5.78
C GLY A 98 2.86 -6.11 -4.62
N ILE A 99 3.45 -5.51 -3.58
CA ILE A 99 2.70 -4.96 -2.45
C ILE A 99 1.78 -3.82 -2.91
N CYS A 100 2.30 -2.87 -3.69
CA CYS A 100 1.53 -1.75 -4.22
C CYS A 100 0.39 -2.22 -5.14
N GLU A 101 0.66 -3.13 -6.07
CA GLU A 101 -0.35 -3.65 -6.99
C GLU A 101 -1.45 -4.43 -6.27
N GLY A 102 -1.09 -5.20 -5.23
CA GLY A 102 -2.04 -5.93 -4.39
C GLY A 102 -3.09 -5.01 -3.76
N ILE A 103 -2.65 -3.97 -3.04
CA ILE A 103 -3.57 -3.01 -2.40
C ILE A 103 -4.30 -2.14 -3.41
N LEU A 104 -3.65 -1.70 -4.49
CA LEU A 104 -4.31 -0.91 -5.53
C LEU A 104 -5.44 -1.70 -6.19
N LYS A 105 -5.22 -2.99 -6.47
CA LYS A 105 -6.26 -3.89 -6.98
C LYS A 105 -7.40 -4.05 -5.98
N LEU A 106 -7.10 -4.21 -4.70
CA LEU A 106 -8.12 -4.34 -3.65
C LEU A 106 -8.97 -3.06 -3.52
N LEU A 107 -8.31 -1.89 -3.57
CA LEU A 107 -8.97 -0.58 -3.53
C LEU A 107 -9.92 -0.40 -4.73
N ASP A 108 -9.45 -0.69 -5.94
CA ASP A 108 -10.22 -0.46 -7.16
C ASP A 108 -11.36 -1.45 -7.36
N SER A 109 -11.16 -2.72 -6.97
CA SER A 109 -12.16 -3.77 -7.19
C SER A 109 -13.21 -3.87 -6.09
N ARG A 110 -12.89 -3.47 -4.85
CA ARG A 110 -13.78 -3.68 -3.70
C ARG A 110 -13.97 -2.44 -2.84
N LEU A 111 -12.89 -1.88 -2.29
CA LEU A 111 -13.01 -0.93 -1.17
C LEU A 111 -13.55 0.43 -1.59
N VAL A 112 -13.11 0.97 -2.72
CA VAL A 112 -13.63 2.25 -3.25
C VAL A 112 -15.08 2.11 -3.73
N PRO A 113 -15.47 1.06 -4.48
CA PRO A 113 -16.87 0.83 -4.85
C PRO A 113 -17.82 0.62 -3.65
N ALA A 114 -17.37 -0.09 -2.61
CA ALA A 114 -18.19 -0.41 -1.44
C ALA A 114 -18.31 0.73 -0.41
N ALA A 115 -17.46 1.77 -0.50
CA ALA A 115 -17.49 2.88 0.44
C ALA A 115 -18.80 3.68 0.31
N ALA A 116 -19.64 3.65 1.34
CA ALA A 116 -20.92 4.36 1.36
C ALA A 116 -20.74 5.82 1.80
N SER A 117 -19.91 6.06 2.81
CA SER A 117 -19.67 7.40 3.37
C SER A 117 -18.62 8.21 2.58
N GLY A 118 -18.75 9.54 2.62
CA GLY A 118 -17.74 10.45 2.08
C GLY A 118 -16.37 10.24 2.72
N ASP A 119 -16.32 10.07 4.05
CA ASP A 119 -15.09 9.86 4.80
C ASP A 119 -14.34 8.60 4.37
N SER A 120 -15.03 7.48 4.19
CA SER A 120 -14.39 6.25 3.72
C SER A 120 -13.92 6.34 2.29
N LYS A 121 -14.67 7.02 1.40
CA LYS A 121 -14.19 7.32 0.04
C LYS A 121 -12.90 8.14 0.06
N VAL A 122 -12.86 9.21 0.87
CA VAL A 122 -11.66 10.04 1.02
C VAL A 122 -10.49 9.21 1.57
N PHE A 123 -10.75 8.35 2.56
CA PHE A 123 -9.73 7.46 3.13
C PHE A 123 -9.10 6.55 2.08
N TYR A 124 -9.92 5.80 1.33
CA TYR A 124 -9.43 4.87 0.32
C TYR A 124 -8.77 5.58 -0.87
N LEU A 125 -9.28 6.74 -1.29
CA LEU A 125 -8.67 7.51 -2.38
C LEU A 125 -7.31 8.12 -1.97
N LYS A 126 -7.18 8.59 -0.72
CA LYS A 126 -5.87 9.01 -0.17
C LYS A 126 -4.89 7.84 -0.15
N MET A 127 -5.34 6.68 0.32
CA MET A 127 -4.55 5.46 0.35
C MET A 127 -4.11 5.06 -1.07
N LYS A 128 -5.01 5.10 -2.06
CA LYS A 128 -4.68 4.87 -3.47
C LYS A 128 -3.58 5.82 -3.97
N GLY A 129 -3.71 7.10 -3.66
CA GLY A 129 -2.70 8.11 -3.99
C GLY A 129 -1.33 7.80 -3.37
N ASP A 130 -1.30 7.38 -2.10
CA ASP A 130 -0.06 7.01 -1.42
C ASP A 130 0.67 5.83 -2.09
N TYR A 131 -0.06 4.78 -2.51
CA TYR A 131 0.56 3.62 -3.16
C TYR A 131 1.04 3.92 -4.59
N HIS A 132 0.30 4.73 -5.36
CA HIS A 132 0.82 5.22 -6.64
C HIS A 132 2.05 6.13 -6.44
N ARG A 133 2.07 6.94 -5.39
CA ARG A 133 3.23 7.77 -5.04
C ARG A 133 4.44 6.89 -4.71
N TYR A 134 4.25 5.80 -3.98
CA TYR A 134 5.32 4.85 -3.69
C TYR A 134 5.86 4.18 -4.96
N LEU A 135 5.00 3.79 -5.90
CA LEU A 135 5.45 3.29 -7.21
C LEU A 135 6.30 4.33 -7.95
N ALA A 136 5.88 5.60 -7.95
CA ALA A 136 6.62 6.67 -8.63
C ALA A 136 8.00 6.99 -8.01
N GLU A 137 8.30 6.52 -6.79
CA GLU A 137 9.59 6.73 -6.13
C GLU A 137 10.73 5.94 -6.79
N PHE A 138 10.45 4.72 -7.29
CA PHE A 138 11.47 3.80 -7.80
C PHE A 138 11.26 3.37 -9.25
N LYS A 139 10.04 3.50 -9.81
CA LYS A 139 9.81 3.25 -11.23
C LYS A 139 10.50 4.30 -12.11
N THR A 140 10.77 3.95 -13.36
CA THR A 140 11.44 4.83 -14.33
C THR A 140 10.65 4.94 -15.64
N GLY A 141 11.04 5.86 -16.52
CA GLY A 141 10.44 5.99 -17.85
C GLY A 141 8.93 6.28 -17.83
N GLN A 142 8.18 5.51 -18.61
CA GLN A 142 6.72 5.67 -18.73
C GLN A 142 5.99 5.24 -17.46
N GLU A 143 6.40 4.15 -16.81
CA GLU A 143 5.76 3.65 -15.59
C GLU A 143 5.76 4.70 -14.47
N ARG A 144 6.84 5.49 -14.36
CA ARG A 144 6.91 6.62 -13.41
C ARG A 144 5.90 7.72 -13.73
N LYS A 145 5.73 8.05 -15.01
CA LYS A 145 4.77 9.08 -15.44
C LYS A 145 3.34 8.64 -15.14
N ASP A 146 3.01 7.40 -15.50
CA ASP A 146 1.69 6.82 -15.24
C ASP A 146 1.39 6.77 -13.73
N ALA A 147 2.38 6.37 -12.91
CA ALA A 147 2.23 6.38 -11.46
C ALA A 147 2.03 7.80 -10.90
N ALA A 148 2.74 8.80 -11.42
CA ALA A 148 2.59 10.20 -11.00
C ALA A 148 1.23 10.79 -11.39
N GLU A 149 0.73 10.49 -12.59
CA GLU A 149 -0.59 10.90 -13.06
C GLU A 149 -1.70 10.27 -12.22
N ASN A 150 -1.58 8.97 -11.94
CA ASN A 150 -2.52 8.24 -11.08
C ASN A 150 -2.51 8.77 -9.64
N THR A 151 -1.33 9.12 -9.11
CA THR A 151 -1.18 9.79 -7.80
C THR A 151 -1.98 11.10 -7.77
N LEU A 152 -1.77 11.94 -8.78
CA LEU A 152 -2.45 13.24 -8.87
C LEU A 152 -3.96 13.08 -9.00
N SER A 153 -4.41 12.14 -9.83
CA SER A 153 -5.82 11.83 -10.03
C SER A 153 -6.49 11.39 -8.71
N ALA A 154 -5.87 10.43 -8.00
CA ALA A 154 -6.42 9.92 -6.75
C ALA A 154 -6.54 11.01 -5.66
N TYR A 155 -5.51 11.84 -5.47
CA TYR A 155 -5.58 12.93 -4.49
C TYR A 155 -6.57 14.03 -4.88
N LYS A 156 -6.70 14.35 -6.17
CA LYS A 156 -7.74 15.29 -6.65
C LYS A 156 -9.14 14.77 -6.36
N SER A 157 -9.40 13.49 -6.67
CA SER A 157 -10.68 12.85 -6.33
C SER A 157 -10.93 12.91 -4.81
N ALA A 158 -9.93 12.59 -3.99
CA ALA A 158 -10.05 12.67 -2.54
C ALA A 158 -10.36 14.10 -2.05
N GLN A 159 -9.75 15.12 -2.66
CA GLN A 159 -9.97 16.53 -2.32
C GLN A 159 -11.39 16.99 -2.69
N VAL A 160 -11.93 16.54 -3.83
CA VAL A 160 -13.30 16.87 -4.24
C VAL A 160 -14.31 16.31 -3.24
N PHE A 161 -14.17 15.04 -2.84
CA PHE A 161 -15.04 14.45 -1.82
C PHE A 161 -14.85 15.12 -0.45
N SER A 162 -13.62 15.46 -0.07
CA SER A 162 -13.34 16.18 1.18
C SER A 162 -14.00 17.56 1.21
N HIS A 163 -13.97 18.32 0.12
CA HIS A 163 -14.67 19.60 0.05
C HIS A 163 -16.19 19.43 0.08
N LEU A 164 -16.73 18.40 -0.58
CA LEU A 164 -18.17 18.14 -0.60
C LEU A 164 -18.71 17.86 0.81
N ILE A 165 -17.96 17.13 1.64
CA ILE A 165 -18.31 16.89 3.06
C ILE A 165 -18.40 18.21 3.82
N CYS A 166 -17.42 19.11 3.67
CA CYS A 166 -17.40 20.42 4.33
C CYS A 166 -18.53 21.39 3.90
N PHE A 167 -19.28 21.10 2.83
CA PHE A 167 -20.42 21.90 2.39
C PHE A 167 -21.77 21.30 2.82
N VAL A 168 -21.80 20.06 3.30
CA VAL A 168 -23.01 19.32 3.65
C VAL A 168 -23.18 19.19 5.18
N ASP A 169 -22.09 19.31 5.94
CA ASP A 169 -22.07 19.46 7.41
C ASP A 169 -22.07 20.94 7.84
#